data_AF-A0A1V6EFE7-F1
#
_entry.id   AF-A0A1V6EFE7-F1
#
_cell.length_a   1.000
_cell.length_b   1.000
_cell.length_c   1.000
_cell.angle_alpha   90.00
_cell.angle_beta   90.00
_cell.angle_gamma   90.00
#
_symmetry.space_group_name_H-M   'P 1'
#
loop_
_entity.id
_entity.type
_entity.pdbx_description
1 polymer ?
#
loop_
_entity_poly.entity_id
_entity_poly.type
_entity_poly.pdbx_seq_one_letter_code
_entity_poly.pdbx_strand_id
1 'polypeptide(L)'
;MTAAKHGPIKDFPRCAVIRSNTMTVNSTHTRYSRFFVALVCLTAASLACMPGAHAAAGLFVKNGVKEIFRLVGRAGGKQGIEELSGYLGRQGVEEIVERALREGGEEAASRVIQIGGQYGARGLRAVKSSPAILSRALSELPAESLRPALNIINRKPRLMGDIVQRYGVRGIQAELAHPGVGASLVNRFGENALKLSQRLDTDQMIAFARHATAIETLPPGPRAGLLEILYKTPGQVLDALESHPNVLAACKGLGITGIVAAAATAVGNTAFAGTAEIVSPDGKTEKTEGIFTVAIPYISRSVGFGLLFFLAVVALCSGIVIFVRFALPGIAAYKRMKAEENIKEKKRNGSVSGKAALNSHLNLP
;
A
#
# COMPACT_ATOMS: atom_id res chain seq x y z
N MET A 1 -30.84 42.04 56.33
CA MET A 1 -32.21 41.79 55.82
C MET A 1 -32.12 41.39 54.36
N THR A 2 -32.92 40.38 53.98
CA THR A 2 -33.36 39.98 52.62
C THR A 2 -32.36 39.46 51.57
N ALA A 3 -32.32 38.13 51.45
CA ALA A 3 -32.58 37.29 50.27
C ALA A 3 -32.16 37.73 48.85
N ALA A 4 -31.40 36.86 48.15
CA ALA A 4 -31.78 36.28 46.85
C ALA A 4 -30.89 35.08 46.48
N LYS A 5 -31.54 33.99 46.03
CA LYS A 5 -30.97 32.71 45.59
C LYS A 5 -30.49 32.80 44.13
N HIS A 6 -29.32 32.24 43.83
CA HIS A 6 -28.95 31.80 42.47
C HIS A 6 -28.79 30.28 42.45
N GLY A 7 -29.41 29.65 41.45
CA GLY A 7 -29.57 28.20 41.35
C GLY A 7 -28.47 27.49 40.53
N PRO A 8 -28.64 26.18 40.32
CA PRO A 8 -28.07 25.51 39.16
C PRO A 8 -29.10 24.77 38.33
N ILE A 9 -28.91 24.86 37.02
CA ILE A 9 -29.61 24.16 35.93
C ILE A 9 -29.27 22.66 36.01
N LYS A 10 -30.28 21.81 36.03
CA LYS A 10 -30.19 20.37 35.78
C LYS A 10 -31.28 20.03 34.78
N ASP A 11 -30.91 19.74 33.54
CA ASP A 11 -31.82 19.12 32.58
C ASP A 11 -31.15 17.96 31.86
N PHE A 12 -31.62 16.78 32.24
CA PHE A 12 -31.86 15.55 31.50
C PHE A 12 -33.07 14.92 32.24
N PRO A 13 -33.98 14.09 31.65
CA PRO A 13 -33.92 13.46 30.33
C PRO A 13 -35.31 13.20 29.63
N ARG A 14 -35.28 12.36 28.59
CA ARG A 14 -36.26 11.30 28.20
C ARG A 14 -37.47 11.61 27.28
N CYS A 15 -37.45 10.84 26.18
CA CYS A 15 -38.56 10.11 25.53
C CYS A 15 -39.75 10.88 24.94
N ALA A 16 -39.76 11.01 23.61
CA ALA A 16 -41.00 11.16 22.85
C ALA A 16 -41.13 10.04 21.80
N VAL A 17 -42.15 9.22 22.01
CA VAL A 17 -42.64 8.12 21.18
C VAL A 17 -43.20 8.69 19.87
N ILE A 18 -42.68 8.25 18.73
CA ILE A 18 -43.23 8.61 17.42
C ILE A 18 -44.47 7.73 17.17
N ARG A 19 -45.65 8.36 17.23
CA ARG A 19 -46.95 7.80 16.84
C ARG A 19 -47.00 7.61 15.32
N SER A 20 -47.22 6.38 14.87
CA SER A 20 -47.59 6.05 13.49
C SER A 20 -48.99 6.57 13.18
N ASN A 21 -49.11 7.46 12.19
CA ASN A 21 -50.39 7.81 11.57
C ASN A 21 -50.69 6.81 10.46
N THR A 22 -51.66 5.92 10.69
CA THR A 22 -52.26 5.09 9.63
C THR A 22 -53.26 5.93 8.86
N MET A 23 -52.86 6.37 7.67
CA MET A 23 -53.75 6.98 6.68
C MET A 23 -54.49 5.86 5.93
N THR A 24 -55.81 5.83 6.04
CA THR A 24 -56.71 4.92 5.33
C THR A 24 -56.77 5.31 3.85
N VAL A 25 -56.05 4.58 3.01
CA VAL A 25 -56.09 4.75 1.54
C VAL A 25 -57.29 3.99 0.98
N ASN A 26 -58.15 4.75 0.27
CA ASN A 26 -59.32 4.33 -0.48
C ASN A 26 -59.13 3.04 -1.31
N SER A 27 -60.09 2.12 -1.22
CA SER A 27 -60.04 0.74 -1.73
C SER A 27 -60.28 0.58 -3.24
N THR A 28 -60.24 1.66 -4.03
CA THR A 28 -60.45 1.63 -5.49
C THR A 28 -59.14 1.64 -6.30
N HIS A 29 -58.01 2.01 -5.69
CA HIS A 29 -56.69 2.04 -6.36
C HIS A 29 -55.97 0.68 -6.40
N THR A 30 -56.37 -0.27 -5.55
CA THR A 30 -55.73 -1.59 -5.43
C THR A 30 -56.03 -2.53 -6.59
N ARG A 31 -57.13 -2.32 -7.34
CA ARG A 31 -57.43 -3.14 -8.52
C ARG A 31 -56.59 -2.73 -9.72
N TYR A 32 -56.52 -1.42 -10.04
CA TYR A 32 -55.71 -0.92 -11.16
C TYR A 32 -54.21 -1.14 -10.96
N SER A 33 -53.70 -1.03 -9.73
CA SER A 33 -52.29 -1.30 -9.42
C SER A 33 -51.89 -2.76 -9.66
N ARG A 34 -52.77 -3.72 -9.33
CA ARG A 34 -52.51 -5.15 -9.56
C ARG A 34 -52.54 -5.52 -11.03
N PHE A 35 -53.43 -4.90 -11.82
CA PHE A 35 -53.44 -5.09 -13.27
C PHE A 35 -52.22 -4.48 -13.97
N PHE A 36 -51.75 -3.32 -13.51
CA PHE A 36 -50.55 -2.69 -14.06
C PHE A 36 -49.28 -3.51 -13.76
N VAL A 37 -49.15 -4.01 -12.52
CA VAL A 37 -48.03 -4.90 -12.14
C VAL A 37 -48.10 -6.22 -12.89
N ALA A 38 -49.29 -6.81 -13.07
CA ALA A 38 -49.45 -8.03 -13.84
C ALA A 38 -49.11 -7.82 -15.34
N LEU A 39 -49.50 -6.68 -15.93
CA LEU A 39 -49.19 -6.35 -17.34
C LEU A 39 -47.69 -6.07 -17.55
N VAL A 40 -47.03 -5.39 -16.60
CA VAL A 40 -45.57 -5.17 -16.62
C VAL A 40 -44.82 -6.49 -16.43
N CYS A 41 -45.30 -7.39 -15.57
CA CYS A 41 -44.73 -8.73 -15.43
C CYS A 41 -44.98 -9.61 -16.66
N LEU A 42 -46.13 -9.50 -17.33
CA LEU A 42 -46.45 -10.25 -18.54
C LEU A 42 -45.62 -9.78 -19.75
N THR A 43 -45.36 -8.48 -19.85
CA THR A 43 -44.48 -7.88 -20.87
C THR A 43 -43.00 -8.21 -20.60
N ALA A 44 -42.57 -8.26 -19.33
CA ALA A 44 -41.23 -8.74 -18.97
C ALA A 44 -41.05 -10.25 -19.24
N ALA A 45 -42.07 -11.06 -18.98
CA ALA A 45 -42.05 -12.51 -19.24
C ALA A 45 -42.05 -12.85 -20.74
N SER A 46 -42.72 -12.04 -21.57
CA SER A 46 -42.71 -12.22 -23.03
C SER A 46 -41.43 -11.71 -23.68
N LEU A 47 -40.73 -10.72 -23.09
CA LEU A 47 -39.40 -10.30 -23.55
C LEU A 47 -38.29 -11.30 -23.19
N ALA A 48 -38.47 -12.08 -22.11
CA ALA A 48 -37.53 -13.12 -21.69
C ALA A 48 -37.68 -14.45 -22.46
N CYS A 49 -38.75 -14.62 -23.23
CA CYS A 49 -39.05 -15.87 -23.94
C CYS A 49 -39.04 -15.67 -25.46
N MET A 50 -37.89 -15.21 -25.99
CA MET A 50 -37.59 -15.24 -27.42
C MET A 50 -36.75 -16.49 -27.74
N PRO A 51 -37.36 -17.65 -28.09
CA PRO A 51 -36.63 -18.87 -28.45
C PRO A 51 -35.82 -18.75 -29.77
N GLY A 52 -35.87 -17.61 -30.48
CA GLY A 52 -35.14 -17.38 -31.72
C GLY A 52 -33.67 -17.00 -31.58
N ALA A 53 -33.23 -16.50 -30.41
CA ALA A 53 -31.86 -15.98 -30.25
C ALA A 53 -30.79 -17.09 -30.24
N HIS A 54 -31.12 -18.29 -29.77
CA HIS A 54 -30.14 -19.38 -29.63
C HIS A 54 -29.86 -20.15 -30.93
N ALA A 55 -30.83 -20.24 -31.85
CA ALA A 55 -30.64 -20.92 -33.13
C ALA A 55 -29.77 -20.10 -34.10
N ALA A 56 -29.97 -18.77 -34.15
CA ALA A 56 -29.16 -17.87 -34.96
C ALA A 56 -27.71 -17.79 -34.45
N ALA A 57 -27.51 -17.78 -33.13
CA ALA A 57 -26.20 -17.80 -32.49
C ALA A 57 -25.35 -19.01 -32.92
N GLY A 58 -25.94 -20.21 -32.94
CA GLY A 58 -25.22 -21.43 -33.34
C GLY A 58 -24.76 -21.43 -34.80
N LEU A 59 -25.56 -20.86 -35.71
CA LEU A 59 -25.18 -20.73 -37.12
C LEU A 59 -24.06 -19.69 -37.31
N PHE A 60 -24.17 -18.55 -36.61
CA PHE A 60 -23.14 -17.50 -36.63
C PHE A 60 -21.79 -18.04 -36.17
N VAL A 61 -21.76 -18.75 -35.04
CA VAL A 61 -20.53 -19.34 -34.48
C VAL A 61 -19.92 -20.34 -35.46
N LYS A 62 -20.71 -21.27 -36.03
CA LYS A 62 -20.21 -22.25 -37.01
C LYS A 62 -19.63 -21.60 -38.26
N ASN A 63 -20.28 -20.55 -38.75
CA ASN A 63 -19.78 -19.78 -39.91
C ASN A 63 -18.51 -19.02 -39.56
N GLY A 64 -18.45 -18.40 -38.37
CA GLY A 64 -17.26 -17.72 -37.86
C GLY A 64 -16.05 -18.63 -37.72
N VAL A 65 -16.25 -19.84 -37.15
CA VAL A 65 -15.19 -20.87 -37.06
C VAL A 65 -14.71 -21.25 -38.46
N LYS A 66 -15.63 -21.54 -39.39
CA LYS A 66 -15.26 -21.89 -40.78
C LYS A 66 -14.45 -20.76 -41.43
N GLU A 67 -14.82 -19.51 -41.18
CA GLU A 67 -14.12 -18.34 -41.71
C GLU A 67 -12.73 -18.18 -41.13
N ILE A 68 -12.54 -18.36 -39.82
CA ILE A 68 -11.21 -18.35 -39.20
C ILE A 68 -10.30 -19.40 -39.86
N PHE A 69 -10.76 -20.65 -39.97
CA PHE A 69 -9.99 -21.72 -40.60
C PHE A 69 -9.68 -21.44 -42.08
N ARG A 70 -10.61 -20.81 -42.81
CA ARG A 70 -10.41 -20.39 -44.20
C ARG A 70 -9.35 -19.29 -44.33
N LEU A 71 -9.43 -18.25 -43.50
CA LEU A 71 -8.51 -17.12 -43.50
C LEU A 71 -7.11 -17.55 -43.08
N VAL A 72 -7.01 -18.34 -42.01
CA VAL A 72 -5.73 -18.92 -41.55
C VAL A 72 -5.15 -19.86 -42.62
N GLY A 73 -5.98 -20.68 -43.27
CA GLY A 73 -5.54 -21.53 -44.38
C GLY A 73 -5.02 -20.76 -45.59
N ARG A 74 -5.61 -19.60 -45.89
CA ARG A 74 -5.13 -18.73 -46.98
C ARG A 74 -3.81 -18.03 -46.63
N ALA A 75 -3.67 -17.55 -45.40
CA ALA A 75 -2.49 -16.79 -44.97
C ALA A 75 -1.30 -17.68 -44.57
N GLY A 76 -1.55 -18.83 -43.94
CA GLY A 76 -0.53 -19.72 -43.37
C GLY A 76 -0.51 -21.14 -43.95
N GLY A 77 -1.34 -21.44 -44.96
CA GLY A 77 -1.37 -22.75 -45.61
C GLY A 77 -1.79 -23.88 -44.68
N LYS A 78 -1.32 -25.11 -44.97
CA LYS A 78 -1.57 -26.30 -44.15
C LYS A 78 -0.98 -26.15 -42.74
N GLN A 79 0.18 -25.52 -42.62
CA GLN A 79 0.90 -25.35 -41.36
C GLN A 79 0.13 -24.46 -40.38
N GLY A 80 -0.47 -23.36 -40.86
CA GLY A 80 -1.31 -22.49 -40.02
C GLY A 80 -2.60 -23.18 -39.52
N ILE A 81 -3.23 -24.01 -40.36
CA ILE A 81 -4.39 -24.82 -39.97
C ILE A 81 -4.00 -25.88 -38.94
N GLU A 82 -2.84 -26.51 -39.12
CA GLU A 82 -2.33 -27.54 -38.22
C GLU A 82 -1.97 -26.95 -36.85
N GLU A 83 -1.33 -25.79 -36.81
CA GLU A 83 -1.10 -25.05 -35.56
C GLU A 83 -2.40 -24.68 -34.85
N LEU A 84 -3.39 -24.16 -35.58
CA LEU A 84 -4.69 -23.81 -35.02
C LEU A 84 -5.43 -25.02 -34.48
N SER A 85 -5.42 -26.12 -35.22
CA SER A 85 -6.05 -27.38 -34.85
C SER A 85 -5.36 -28.04 -33.66
N GLY A 86 -4.03 -28.05 -33.64
CA GLY A 86 -3.23 -28.65 -32.58
C GLY A 86 -3.34 -27.90 -31.25
N TYR A 87 -3.44 -26.56 -31.27
CA TYR A 87 -3.46 -25.77 -30.04
C TYR A 87 -4.85 -25.52 -29.45
N LEU A 88 -5.86 -25.28 -30.28
CA LEU A 88 -7.23 -24.96 -29.81
C LEU A 88 -8.24 -26.02 -30.22
N GLY A 89 -7.99 -26.72 -31.33
CA GLY A 89 -8.99 -27.58 -31.96
C GLY A 89 -10.19 -26.78 -32.46
N ARG A 90 -11.06 -27.41 -33.23
CA ARG A 90 -12.26 -26.75 -33.76
C ARG A 90 -13.22 -26.33 -32.63
N GLN A 91 -13.37 -27.19 -31.62
CA GLN A 91 -14.21 -26.94 -30.46
C GLN A 91 -13.70 -25.77 -29.60
N GLY A 92 -12.39 -25.62 -29.41
CA GLY A 92 -11.86 -24.48 -28.64
C GLY A 92 -12.04 -23.15 -29.36
N VAL A 93 -11.98 -23.13 -30.70
CA VAL A 93 -12.31 -21.93 -31.47
C VAL A 93 -13.81 -21.60 -31.36
N GLU A 94 -14.67 -22.62 -31.47
CA GLU A 94 -16.12 -22.49 -31.29
C GLU A 94 -16.47 -21.92 -29.91
N GLU A 95 -15.87 -22.45 -28.84
CA GLU A 95 -16.06 -21.97 -27.47
C GLU A 95 -15.67 -20.49 -27.31
N ILE A 96 -14.54 -20.06 -27.88
CA ILE A 96 -14.09 -18.66 -27.78
C ILE A 96 -15.06 -17.72 -28.51
N VAL A 97 -15.51 -18.08 -29.72
CA VAL A 97 -16.46 -17.27 -30.51
C VAL A 97 -17.83 -17.24 -29.84
N GLU A 98 -18.31 -18.37 -29.32
CA GLU A 98 -19.57 -18.46 -28.59
C GLU A 98 -19.53 -17.64 -27.30
N ARG A 99 -18.41 -17.69 -26.56
CA ARG A 99 -18.23 -16.90 -25.35
C ARG A 99 -18.14 -15.40 -25.67
N ALA A 100 -17.50 -15.01 -26.77
CA ALA A 100 -17.51 -13.63 -27.25
C ALA A 100 -18.93 -13.15 -27.58
N LEU A 101 -19.74 -14.01 -28.22
CA LEU A 101 -21.13 -13.72 -28.53
C LEU A 101 -21.97 -13.55 -27.25
N ARG A 102 -21.77 -14.40 -26.25
CA ARG A 102 -22.45 -14.31 -24.96
C ARG A 102 -22.04 -13.07 -24.15
N GLU A 103 -20.76 -12.72 -24.15
CA GLU A 103 -20.23 -11.62 -23.34
C GLU A 103 -20.42 -10.23 -23.97
N GLY A 104 -20.39 -10.12 -25.30
CA GLY A 104 -20.37 -8.83 -26.00
C GLY A 104 -21.15 -8.78 -27.32
N GLY A 105 -22.02 -9.76 -27.56
CA GLY A 105 -22.86 -9.82 -28.75
C GLY A 105 -22.10 -10.12 -30.05
N GLU A 106 -22.78 -9.93 -31.17
CA GLU A 106 -22.26 -10.26 -32.51
C GLU A 106 -21.02 -9.43 -32.87
N GLU A 107 -20.91 -8.20 -32.37
CA GLU A 107 -19.75 -7.33 -32.58
C GLU A 107 -18.48 -7.89 -31.92
N ALA A 108 -18.58 -8.39 -30.69
CA ALA A 108 -17.45 -9.00 -30.00
C ALA A 108 -17.03 -10.30 -30.71
N ALA A 109 -18.00 -11.13 -31.10
CA ALA A 109 -17.74 -12.35 -31.85
C ALA A 109 -17.09 -12.07 -33.22
N SER A 110 -17.54 -11.02 -33.93
CA SER A 110 -16.96 -10.58 -35.20
C SER A 110 -15.51 -10.12 -35.05
N ARG A 111 -15.20 -9.34 -33.99
CA ARG A 111 -13.81 -8.93 -33.69
C ARG A 111 -12.91 -10.13 -33.40
N VAL A 112 -13.41 -11.10 -32.64
CA VAL A 112 -12.68 -12.36 -32.37
C VAL A 112 -12.44 -13.15 -33.65
N ILE A 113 -13.42 -13.24 -34.55
CA ILE A 113 -13.28 -13.90 -35.86
C ILE A 113 -12.21 -13.19 -36.70
N GLN A 114 -12.22 -11.86 -36.74
CA GLN A 114 -11.21 -11.07 -37.47
C GLN A 114 -9.80 -11.27 -36.90
N ILE A 115 -9.65 -11.19 -35.57
CA ILE A 115 -8.37 -11.42 -34.88
C ILE A 115 -7.89 -12.85 -35.12
N GLY A 116 -8.78 -13.84 -35.02
CA GLY A 116 -8.45 -15.25 -35.26
C GLY A 116 -8.10 -15.54 -36.70
N GLY A 117 -8.77 -14.90 -37.67
CA GLY A 117 -8.48 -15.04 -39.09
C GLY A 117 -7.13 -14.43 -39.50
N GLN A 118 -6.78 -13.27 -38.92
CA GLN A 118 -5.54 -12.56 -39.25
C GLN A 118 -4.31 -13.09 -38.50
N TYR A 119 -4.46 -13.48 -37.23
CA TYR A 119 -3.35 -13.84 -36.35
C TYR A 119 -3.38 -15.31 -35.90
N GLY A 120 -4.34 -16.09 -36.38
CA GLY A 120 -4.45 -17.53 -36.13
C GLY A 120 -4.53 -17.89 -34.65
N ALA A 121 -3.87 -18.99 -34.30
CA ALA A 121 -3.85 -19.51 -32.93
C ALA A 121 -3.33 -18.49 -31.90
N ARG A 122 -2.37 -17.62 -32.29
CA ARG A 122 -1.83 -16.57 -31.40
C ARG A 122 -2.87 -15.52 -31.06
N GLY A 123 -3.65 -15.10 -32.04
CA GLY A 123 -4.73 -14.12 -31.86
C GLY A 123 -5.80 -14.66 -30.91
N LEU A 124 -6.28 -15.87 -31.17
CA LEU A 124 -7.30 -16.51 -30.36
C LEU A 124 -6.83 -16.82 -28.95
N ARG A 125 -5.58 -17.24 -28.77
CA ARG A 125 -5.01 -17.47 -27.43
C ARG A 125 -4.99 -16.19 -26.60
N ALA A 126 -4.68 -15.05 -27.21
CA ALA A 126 -4.61 -13.78 -26.50
C ALA A 126 -5.98 -13.36 -25.97
N VAL A 127 -7.05 -13.57 -26.75
CA VAL A 127 -8.41 -13.17 -26.35
C VAL A 127 -9.15 -14.22 -25.52
N LYS A 128 -8.61 -15.44 -25.38
CA LYS A 128 -9.29 -16.57 -24.71
C LYS A 128 -9.76 -16.27 -23.28
N SER A 129 -9.00 -15.50 -22.50
CA SER A 129 -9.33 -15.21 -21.09
C SER A 129 -10.60 -14.36 -20.95
N SER A 130 -10.71 -13.31 -21.77
CA SER A 130 -11.82 -12.36 -21.80
C SER A 130 -12.12 -11.90 -23.24
N PRO A 131 -12.83 -12.71 -24.03
CA PRO A 131 -12.99 -12.50 -25.47
C PRO A 131 -13.60 -11.14 -25.83
N ALA A 132 -14.63 -10.68 -25.11
CA ALA A 132 -15.28 -9.40 -25.41
C ALA A 132 -14.38 -8.20 -25.08
N ILE A 133 -13.76 -8.21 -23.89
CA ILE A 133 -12.94 -7.09 -23.39
C ILE A 133 -11.64 -6.96 -24.19
N LEU A 134 -10.94 -8.07 -24.40
CA LEU A 134 -9.63 -8.06 -25.06
C LEU A 134 -9.76 -7.82 -26.57
N SER A 135 -10.77 -8.37 -27.23
CA SER A 135 -10.98 -8.11 -28.66
C SER A 135 -11.31 -6.64 -28.93
N ARG A 136 -12.08 -5.99 -28.04
CA ARG A 136 -12.34 -4.56 -28.11
C ARG A 136 -11.06 -3.74 -27.94
N ALA A 137 -10.28 -3.99 -26.88
CA ALA A 137 -9.05 -3.24 -26.66
C ALA A 137 -8.01 -3.44 -27.77
N LEU A 138 -7.91 -4.65 -28.32
CA LEU A 138 -7.05 -4.91 -29.47
C LEU A 138 -7.52 -4.15 -30.72
N SER A 139 -8.83 -4.03 -30.96
CA SER A 139 -9.34 -3.27 -32.11
C SER A 139 -9.06 -1.76 -32.07
N GLU A 140 -8.74 -1.22 -30.89
CA GLU A 140 -8.39 0.19 -30.70
C GLU A 140 -6.89 0.47 -30.91
N LEU A 141 -6.05 -0.57 -31.02
CA LEU A 141 -4.61 -0.42 -31.22
C LEU A 141 -4.25 -0.22 -32.70
N PRO A 142 -3.18 0.53 -33.01
CA PRO A 142 -2.65 0.61 -34.36
C PRO A 142 -2.12 -0.75 -34.81
N ALA A 143 -2.22 -1.02 -36.12
CA ALA A 143 -1.91 -2.34 -36.69
C ALA A 143 -0.47 -2.80 -36.42
N GLU A 144 0.48 -1.86 -36.33
CA GLU A 144 1.89 -2.12 -36.04
C GLU A 144 2.11 -2.68 -34.62
N SER A 145 1.32 -2.21 -33.66
CA SER A 145 1.42 -2.59 -32.23
C SER A 145 0.66 -3.87 -31.89
N LEU A 146 -0.19 -4.37 -32.80
CA LEU A 146 -1.01 -5.57 -32.56
C LEU A 146 -0.17 -6.82 -32.32
N ARG A 147 0.85 -7.09 -33.14
CA ARG A 147 1.69 -8.29 -32.97
C ARG A 147 2.46 -8.28 -31.64
N PRO A 148 3.14 -7.19 -31.25
CA PRO A 148 3.73 -7.06 -29.92
C PRO A 148 2.70 -7.20 -28.78
N ALA A 149 1.52 -6.58 -28.92
CA ALA A 149 0.46 -6.65 -27.91
C ALA A 149 -0.03 -8.09 -27.71
N LEU A 150 -0.24 -8.85 -28.78
CA LEU A 150 -0.61 -10.26 -28.70
C LEU A 150 0.44 -11.09 -27.95
N ASN A 151 1.72 -10.84 -28.18
CA ASN A 151 2.79 -11.55 -27.46
C ASN A 151 2.78 -11.23 -25.96
N ILE A 152 2.58 -9.96 -25.61
CA ILE A 152 2.47 -9.51 -24.22
C ILE A 152 1.27 -10.16 -23.52
N ILE A 153 0.09 -10.11 -24.13
CA ILE A 153 -1.13 -10.70 -23.57
C ILE A 153 -0.95 -12.21 -23.39
N ASN A 154 -0.37 -12.89 -24.38
CA ASN A 154 -0.13 -14.34 -24.30
C ASN A 154 0.86 -14.73 -23.19
N ARG A 155 1.78 -13.85 -22.77
CA ARG A 155 2.68 -14.12 -21.64
C ARG A 155 1.95 -14.07 -20.29
N LYS A 156 1.00 -13.14 -20.12
CA LYS A 156 0.28 -12.91 -18.86
C LYS A 156 -1.23 -12.67 -19.10
N PRO A 157 -1.99 -13.67 -19.58
CA PRO A 157 -3.35 -13.45 -20.10
C PRO A 157 -4.39 -13.05 -19.05
N ARG A 158 -4.23 -13.52 -17.80
CA ARG A 158 -5.11 -13.14 -16.69
C ARG A 158 -4.86 -11.70 -16.25
N LEU A 159 -3.60 -11.37 -15.95
CA LEU A 159 -3.18 -10.02 -15.55
C LEU A 159 -3.58 -8.98 -16.61
N MET A 160 -3.33 -9.27 -17.89
CA MET A 160 -3.70 -8.35 -18.96
C MET A 160 -5.22 -8.24 -19.12
N GLY A 161 -5.99 -9.30 -18.90
CA GLY A 161 -7.45 -9.23 -18.81
C GLY A 161 -7.91 -8.23 -17.75
N ASP A 162 -7.38 -8.35 -16.53
CA ASP A 162 -7.75 -7.48 -15.40
C ASP A 162 -7.31 -6.02 -15.60
N ILE A 163 -6.16 -5.81 -16.24
CA ILE A 163 -5.65 -4.48 -16.57
C ILE A 163 -6.51 -3.83 -17.65
N VAL A 164 -6.83 -4.55 -18.72
CA VAL A 164 -7.66 -4.03 -19.81
C VAL A 164 -9.09 -3.79 -19.34
N GLN A 165 -9.63 -4.63 -18.47
CA GLN A 165 -10.95 -4.41 -17.89
C GLN A 165 -11.03 -3.10 -17.10
N ARG A 166 -9.96 -2.73 -16.37
CA ARG A 166 -9.94 -1.53 -15.52
C ARG A 166 -9.48 -0.27 -16.24
N TYR A 167 -8.50 -0.38 -17.15
CA TYR A 167 -7.80 0.75 -17.75
C TYR A 167 -7.88 0.79 -19.27
N GLY A 168 -8.53 -0.20 -19.89
CA GLY A 168 -8.67 -0.30 -21.35
C GLY A 168 -7.32 -0.43 -22.07
N VAL A 169 -7.23 0.19 -23.24
CA VAL A 169 -6.06 0.10 -24.12
C VAL A 169 -4.80 0.71 -23.50
N ARG A 170 -4.94 1.69 -22.60
CA ARG A 170 -3.82 2.36 -21.91
C ARG A 170 -2.96 1.38 -21.12
N GLY A 171 -3.59 0.35 -20.56
CA GLY A 171 -2.86 -0.71 -19.86
C GLY A 171 -2.00 -1.57 -20.79
N ILE A 172 -2.46 -1.83 -22.02
CA ILE A 172 -1.66 -2.52 -23.05
C ILE A 172 -0.52 -1.60 -23.51
N GLN A 173 -0.80 -0.31 -23.72
CA GLN A 173 0.19 0.68 -24.12
C GLN A 173 1.31 0.84 -23.07
N ALA A 174 0.97 0.80 -21.78
CA ALA A 174 1.98 0.88 -20.71
C ALA A 174 2.95 -0.31 -20.72
N GLU A 175 2.46 -1.52 -20.99
CA GLU A 175 3.31 -2.72 -21.11
C GLU A 175 4.05 -2.78 -22.45
N LEU A 176 3.51 -2.18 -23.52
CA LEU A 176 4.22 -1.99 -24.79
C LEU A 176 5.38 -1.00 -24.64
N ALA A 177 5.16 0.10 -23.91
CA ALA A 177 6.18 1.11 -23.63
C ALA A 177 7.28 0.56 -22.73
N HIS A 178 6.91 -0.23 -21.71
CA HIS A 178 7.86 -0.80 -20.75
C HIS A 178 7.63 -2.32 -20.56
N PRO A 179 8.20 -3.15 -21.46
CA PRO A 179 7.99 -4.60 -21.44
C PRO A 179 8.41 -5.24 -20.12
N GLY A 180 7.53 -6.05 -19.53
CA GLY A 180 7.79 -6.82 -18.32
C GLY A 180 7.41 -6.13 -17.02
N VAL A 181 7.48 -4.79 -16.96
CA VAL A 181 7.24 -3.98 -15.75
C VAL A 181 5.97 -3.15 -15.81
N GLY A 182 5.57 -2.64 -16.98
CA GLY A 182 4.45 -1.70 -17.14
C GLY A 182 3.14 -2.24 -16.59
N ALA A 183 2.71 -3.41 -17.03
CA ALA A 183 1.51 -4.09 -16.57
C ALA A 183 1.55 -4.38 -15.06
N SER A 184 2.71 -4.80 -14.56
CA SER A 184 2.85 -5.16 -13.15
C SER A 184 2.74 -3.94 -12.24
N LEU A 185 3.27 -2.79 -12.67
CA LEU A 185 3.17 -1.51 -11.97
C LEU A 185 1.76 -0.92 -12.06
N VAL A 186 1.12 -0.99 -13.24
CA VAL A 186 -0.27 -0.55 -13.45
C VAL A 186 -1.24 -1.35 -12.58
N ASN A 187 -1.02 -2.66 -12.43
CA ASN A 187 -1.87 -3.46 -11.55
C ASN A 187 -1.74 -3.07 -10.06
N ARG A 188 -0.58 -2.57 -9.63
CA ARG A 188 -0.32 -2.19 -8.23
C ARG A 188 -0.73 -0.74 -7.91
N PHE A 189 -0.36 0.21 -8.77
CA PHE A 189 -0.54 1.64 -8.51
C PHE A 189 -1.61 2.30 -9.38
N GLY A 190 -2.22 1.55 -10.31
CA GLY A 190 -3.33 2.01 -11.14
C GLY A 190 -3.00 3.22 -12.00
N GLU A 191 -3.88 4.22 -11.97
CA GLU A 191 -3.76 5.45 -12.75
C GLU A 191 -2.44 6.19 -12.53
N ASN A 192 -1.85 6.11 -11.33
CA ASN A 192 -0.57 6.74 -11.07
C ASN A 192 0.55 6.08 -11.89
N ALA A 193 0.57 4.74 -11.97
CA ALA A 193 1.53 4.03 -12.81
C ALA A 193 1.30 4.28 -14.31
N LEU A 194 0.06 4.48 -14.75
CA LEU A 194 -0.23 4.86 -16.15
C LEU A 194 0.29 6.26 -16.50
N LYS A 195 0.17 7.22 -15.59
CA LYS A 195 0.72 8.57 -15.78
C LYS A 195 2.25 8.53 -15.79
N LEU A 196 2.84 7.72 -14.91
CA LEU A 196 4.28 7.52 -14.82
C LEU A 196 4.83 6.83 -16.08
N SER A 197 4.17 5.80 -16.60
CA SER A 197 4.60 5.10 -17.83
C SER A 197 4.58 5.97 -19.10
N GLN A 198 3.95 7.14 -19.07
CA GLN A 198 3.97 8.07 -20.20
C GLN A 198 5.15 9.05 -20.14
N ARG A 199 5.82 9.16 -18.99
CA ARG A 199 6.84 10.18 -18.71
C ARG A 199 8.21 9.58 -18.41
N LEU A 200 8.24 8.46 -17.69
CA LEU A 200 9.50 7.81 -17.34
C LEU A 200 10.03 6.98 -18.49
N ASP A 201 11.35 6.84 -18.54
CA ASP A 201 12.00 5.86 -19.39
C ASP A 201 11.86 4.44 -18.79
N THR A 202 12.12 3.43 -19.61
CA THR A 202 12.13 2.02 -19.21
C THR A 202 13.10 1.72 -18.06
N ASP A 203 14.32 2.27 -18.05
CA ASP A 203 15.27 2.02 -16.96
C ASP A 203 14.75 2.59 -15.64
N GLN A 204 14.19 3.79 -15.70
CA GLN A 204 13.54 4.41 -14.55
C GLN A 204 12.29 3.63 -14.08
N MET A 205 11.50 3.09 -15.00
CA MET A 205 10.37 2.22 -14.66
C MET A 205 10.82 0.89 -14.03
N ILE A 206 11.97 0.35 -14.44
CA ILE A 206 12.58 -0.82 -13.82
C ILE A 206 13.06 -0.47 -12.39
N ALA A 207 13.74 0.66 -12.21
CA ALA A 207 14.15 1.13 -10.88
C ALA A 207 12.93 1.31 -9.96
N PHE A 208 11.86 1.94 -10.46
CA PHE A 208 10.60 2.06 -9.73
C PHE A 208 10.00 0.69 -9.38
N ALA A 209 10.01 -0.28 -10.31
CA ALA A 209 9.53 -1.63 -10.06
C ALA A 209 10.31 -2.37 -8.96
N ARG A 210 11.62 -2.14 -8.82
CA ARG A 210 12.43 -2.71 -7.74
C ARG A 210 11.96 -2.23 -6.36
N HIS A 211 11.59 -0.96 -6.25
CA HIS A 211 11.12 -0.35 -5.00
C HIS A 211 9.59 -0.38 -4.83
N ALA A 212 8.84 -0.92 -5.80
CA ALA A 212 7.38 -0.92 -5.80
C ALA A 212 6.77 -1.51 -4.53
N THR A 213 7.28 -2.66 -4.06
CA THR A 213 6.76 -3.31 -2.85
C THR A 213 6.97 -2.44 -1.61
N ALA A 214 8.11 -1.73 -1.50
CA ALA A 214 8.37 -0.83 -0.38
C ALA A 214 7.40 0.37 -0.39
N ILE A 215 7.17 0.94 -1.57
CA ILE A 215 6.24 2.07 -1.79
C ILE A 215 4.79 1.65 -1.53
N GLU A 216 4.41 0.43 -1.88
CA GLU A 216 3.09 -0.13 -1.66
C GLU A 216 2.75 -0.26 -0.16
N THR A 217 3.75 -0.57 0.68
CA THR A 217 3.59 -0.66 2.15
C THR A 217 3.45 0.68 2.85
N LEU A 218 3.61 1.81 2.14
CA LEU A 218 3.43 3.13 2.73
C LEU A 218 1.93 3.43 2.93
N PRO A 219 1.57 4.23 3.96
CA PRO A 219 0.20 4.73 4.10
C PRO A 219 -0.26 5.48 2.83
N PRO A 220 -1.58 5.63 2.60
CA PRO A 220 -2.11 6.17 1.34
C PRO A 220 -1.70 7.62 1.05
N GLY A 221 -1.64 8.48 2.07
CA GLY A 221 -1.20 9.88 1.94
C GLY A 221 0.27 10.04 1.54
N PRO A 222 1.23 9.47 2.30
CA PRO A 222 2.65 9.56 1.96
C PRO A 222 2.98 8.91 0.61
N ARG A 223 2.30 7.79 0.28
CA ARG A 223 2.43 7.13 -1.01
C ARG A 223 2.01 8.04 -2.17
N ALA A 224 0.90 8.75 -2.03
CA ALA A 224 0.43 9.69 -3.05
C ALA A 224 1.43 10.85 -3.22
N GLY A 225 1.93 11.43 -2.12
CA GLY A 225 2.94 12.48 -2.17
C GLY A 225 4.25 12.03 -2.82
N LEU A 226 4.74 10.83 -2.50
CA LEU A 226 5.94 10.27 -3.13
C LEU A 226 5.75 10.05 -4.64
N LEU A 227 4.60 9.52 -5.06
CA LEU A 227 4.30 9.32 -6.48
C LEU A 227 4.17 10.66 -7.23
N GLU A 228 3.69 11.71 -6.57
CA GLU A 228 3.64 13.06 -7.15
C GLU A 228 5.04 13.65 -7.33
N ILE A 229 5.93 13.49 -6.34
CA ILE A 229 7.32 13.94 -6.47
C ILE A 229 8.05 13.13 -7.54
N LEU A 230 7.85 11.81 -7.56
CA LEU A 230 8.40 10.93 -8.60
C LEU A 230 7.95 11.38 -10.00
N TYR A 231 6.71 11.84 -10.14
CA TYR A 231 6.22 12.40 -11.40
C TYR A 231 6.93 13.71 -11.78
N LYS A 232 7.25 14.58 -10.81
CA LYS A 232 7.93 15.87 -11.06
C LYS A 232 9.42 15.69 -11.35
N THR A 233 10.12 14.90 -10.53
CA THR A 233 11.57 14.70 -10.55
C THR A 233 11.93 13.21 -10.46
N PRO A 234 11.75 12.43 -11.55
CA PRO A 234 11.90 10.98 -11.51
C PRO A 234 13.33 10.51 -11.22
N GLY A 235 14.33 11.07 -11.91
CA GLY A 235 15.73 10.66 -11.77
C GLY A 235 16.23 10.83 -10.33
N GLN A 236 16.11 12.03 -9.78
CA GLN A 236 16.57 12.34 -8.41
C GLN A 236 15.89 11.47 -7.35
N VAL A 237 14.59 11.16 -7.48
CA VAL A 237 13.89 10.30 -6.52
C VAL A 237 14.36 8.86 -6.64
N LEU A 238 14.52 8.35 -7.87
CA LEU A 238 14.96 6.97 -8.09
C LEU A 238 16.42 6.77 -7.69
N ASP A 239 17.31 7.70 -8.04
CA ASP A 239 18.73 7.67 -7.65
C ASP A 239 18.89 7.69 -6.12
N ALA A 240 18.06 8.49 -5.43
CA ALA A 240 17.99 8.52 -3.98
C ALA A 240 17.51 7.18 -3.38
N LEU A 241 16.49 6.56 -3.98
CA LEU A 241 15.98 5.26 -3.54
C LEU A 241 16.98 4.12 -3.78
N GLU A 242 17.73 4.19 -4.88
CA GLU A 242 18.80 3.22 -5.18
C GLU A 242 20.01 3.41 -4.26
N SER A 243 20.39 4.66 -3.97
CA SER A 243 21.50 4.99 -3.06
C SER A 243 21.17 4.63 -1.60
N HIS A 244 19.89 4.69 -1.23
CA HIS A 244 19.44 4.49 0.14
C HIS A 244 18.20 3.58 0.22
N PRO A 245 18.37 2.25 0.02
CA PRO A 245 17.25 1.31 -0.08
C PRO A 245 16.37 1.23 1.18
N ASN A 246 16.91 1.62 2.34
CA ASN A 246 16.22 1.58 3.63
C ASN A 246 15.50 2.89 4.00
N VAL A 247 15.61 3.96 3.20
CA VAL A 247 14.98 5.26 3.53
C VAL A 247 13.47 5.13 3.64
N LEU A 248 12.84 4.38 2.73
CA LEU A 248 11.39 4.13 2.82
C LEU A 248 10.99 3.32 4.05
N ALA A 249 11.87 2.44 4.56
CA ALA A 249 11.62 1.67 5.77
C ALA A 249 11.80 2.55 7.03
N ALA A 250 12.83 3.38 7.06
CA ALA A 250 13.11 4.31 8.17
C ALA A 250 12.02 5.38 8.30
N CYS A 251 11.43 5.83 7.18
CA CYS A 251 10.40 6.86 7.18
C CYS A 251 8.97 6.34 7.46
N LYS A 252 8.76 5.02 7.61
CA LYS A 252 7.44 4.45 7.95
C LYS A 252 6.84 5.02 9.24
N GLY A 253 7.68 5.48 10.18
CA GLY A 253 7.26 6.06 11.45
C GLY A 253 7.06 7.59 11.46
N LEU A 254 7.39 8.31 10.37
CA LEU A 254 7.46 9.78 10.35
C LEU A 254 6.25 10.47 9.69
N GLY A 255 5.22 9.72 9.29
CA GLY A 255 4.02 10.27 8.67
C GLY A 255 4.24 10.82 7.25
N ILE A 256 3.19 11.45 6.68
CA ILE A 256 3.18 12.02 5.30
C ILE A 256 4.31 13.00 5.10
N THR A 257 4.48 13.87 6.09
CA THR A 257 5.36 15.03 6.08
C THR A 257 6.81 14.57 6.12
N GLY A 258 7.18 13.59 6.96
CA GLY A 258 8.55 13.06 7.02
C GLY A 258 8.98 12.25 5.81
N ILE A 259 8.06 11.52 5.15
CA ILE A 259 8.38 10.76 3.92
C ILE A 259 8.56 11.71 2.72
N VAL A 260 7.68 12.72 2.60
CA VAL A 260 7.76 13.75 1.55
C VAL A 260 9.00 14.61 1.75
N ALA A 261 9.34 14.99 2.99
CA ALA A 261 10.55 15.74 3.28
C ALA A 261 11.84 14.89 3.12
N ALA A 262 11.84 13.61 3.51
CA ALA A 262 12.98 12.73 3.29
C ALA A 262 13.24 12.48 1.79
N ALA A 263 12.17 12.29 1.02
CA ALA A 263 12.25 12.22 -0.44
C ALA A 263 12.76 13.55 -1.02
N ALA A 264 12.24 14.70 -0.59
CA ALA A 264 12.69 16.02 -1.03
C ALA A 264 14.17 16.31 -0.67
N THR A 265 14.67 15.79 0.45
CA THR A 265 16.06 15.98 0.87
C THR A 265 17.05 15.10 0.16
N ALA A 266 16.66 13.87 -0.18
CA ALA A 266 17.50 12.99 -0.97
C ALA A 266 17.57 13.46 -2.44
N VAL A 267 16.55 14.20 -2.88
CA VAL A 267 16.43 14.83 -4.21
C VAL A 267 17.26 16.13 -4.33
N GLY A 268 17.93 16.58 -3.26
CA GLY A 268 18.83 17.74 -3.30
C GLY A 268 18.15 19.07 -3.60
N ASN A 269 16.81 19.13 -3.54
CA ASN A 269 16.07 20.34 -3.85
C ASN A 269 15.88 21.16 -2.56
N THR A 270 16.66 22.23 -2.41
CA THR A 270 16.42 23.31 -1.44
C THR A 270 15.13 24.09 -1.73
N ALA A 271 14.41 23.77 -2.81
CA ALA A 271 13.15 24.40 -3.22
C ALA A 271 11.91 24.02 -2.38
N PHE A 272 12.08 23.33 -1.25
CA PHE A 272 11.00 23.13 -0.25
C PHE A 272 11.44 23.55 1.17
N ALA A 273 12.37 24.50 1.25
CA ALA A 273 12.63 25.31 2.45
C ALA A 273 11.62 26.49 2.58
N GLY A 274 10.39 26.32 2.07
CA GLY A 274 9.33 27.30 2.12
C GLY A 274 8.09 26.72 2.80
N THR A 275 7.45 27.52 3.65
CA THR A 275 6.18 27.21 4.32
C THR A 275 5.13 26.76 3.30
N ALA A 276 4.58 25.55 3.46
CA ALA A 276 3.45 25.11 2.66
C ALA A 276 2.16 25.55 3.36
N GLU A 277 1.38 26.39 2.71
CA GLU A 277 0.02 26.73 3.16
C GLU A 277 -0.92 25.61 2.70
N ILE A 278 -1.46 24.86 3.66
CA ILE A 278 -2.39 23.77 3.37
C ILE A 278 -3.79 24.30 3.65
N VAL A 279 -4.62 24.38 2.60
CA VAL A 279 -6.04 24.74 2.72
C VAL A 279 -6.86 23.47 2.87
N SER A 280 -7.44 23.27 4.05
CA SER A 280 -8.38 22.17 4.30
C SER A 280 -9.75 22.42 3.63
N PRO A 281 -10.56 21.38 3.38
CA PRO A 281 -11.87 21.50 2.73
C PRO A 281 -12.86 22.45 3.44
N ASP A 282 -12.60 22.78 4.72
CA ASP A 282 -13.38 23.70 5.54
C ASP A 282 -12.97 25.18 5.39
N GLY A 283 -12.12 25.52 4.39
CA GLY A 283 -11.75 26.90 4.08
C GLY A 283 -10.82 27.58 5.09
N LYS A 284 -10.29 26.84 6.08
CA LYS A 284 -9.28 27.35 7.02
C LYS A 284 -7.87 27.09 6.48
N THR A 285 -7.09 28.17 6.41
CA THR A 285 -5.67 28.20 6.07
C THR A 285 -4.84 28.08 7.35
N GLU A 286 -4.12 26.96 7.52
CA GLU A 286 -3.06 26.89 8.52
C GLU A 286 -1.70 27.03 7.84
N LYS A 287 -0.93 28.04 8.27
CA LYS A 287 0.47 28.21 7.87
C LYS A 287 1.31 27.28 8.73
N THR A 288 1.82 26.22 8.13
CA THR A 288 2.72 25.29 8.81
C THR A 288 4.12 25.42 8.22
N GLU A 289 5.10 25.71 9.09
CA GLU A 289 6.50 25.79 8.72
C GLU A 289 7.06 24.41 8.35
N GLY A 290 7.96 24.39 7.36
CA GLY A 290 8.56 23.19 6.81
C GLY A 290 9.34 22.38 7.86
N ILE A 291 9.29 21.06 7.74
CA ILE A 291 9.85 20.09 8.70
C ILE A 291 11.37 20.25 8.89
N PHE A 292 12.08 20.96 8.00
CA PHE A 292 13.52 21.18 8.15
C PHE A 292 13.90 22.10 9.32
N THR A 293 13.01 22.98 9.77
CA THR A 293 13.23 23.74 11.01
C THR A 293 12.90 22.93 12.27
N VAL A 294 12.11 21.87 12.15
CA VAL A 294 11.65 21.06 13.31
C VAL A 294 12.45 19.75 13.47
N ALA A 295 13.01 19.17 12.40
CA ALA A 295 13.68 17.87 12.45
C ALA A 295 15.21 17.93 12.68
N ILE A 296 15.88 19.03 12.30
CA ILE A 296 17.31 19.21 12.61
C ILE A 296 17.57 19.17 14.13
N PRO A 297 16.77 19.82 15.02
CA PRO A 297 16.96 19.68 16.46
C PRO A 297 16.45 18.37 17.04
N TYR A 298 15.81 17.47 16.28
CA TYR A 298 15.37 16.15 16.78
C TYR A 298 16.36 15.02 16.45
N ILE A 299 16.95 15.04 15.26
CA ILE A 299 18.00 14.08 14.87
C ILE A 299 19.31 14.38 15.61
N SER A 300 19.69 15.66 15.73
CA SER A 300 20.85 16.07 16.55
C SER A 300 20.63 15.84 18.05
N ARG A 301 19.39 15.85 18.53
CA ARG A 301 19.04 15.60 19.93
C ARG A 301 18.95 14.12 20.28
N SER A 302 18.55 13.24 19.36
CA SER A 302 18.62 11.78 19.59
C SER A 302 20.05 11.26 19.61
N VAL A 303 20.91 11.75 18.70
CA VAL A 303 22.36 11.42 18.74
C VAL A 303 23.04 12.10 19.92
N GLY A 304 22.63 13.33 20.26
CA GLY A 304 23.11 14.06 21.44
C GLY A 304 22.73 13.41 22.76
N PHE A 305 21.50 12.89 22.91
CA PHE A 305 21.08 12.14 24.10
C PHE A 305 21.77 10.79 24.19
N GLY A 306 21.96 10.07 23.07
CA GLY A 306 22.73 8.83 23.05
C GLY A 306 24.17 9.05 23.50
N LEU A 307 24.84 10.08 22.97
CA LEU A 307 26.22 10.42 23.31
C LEU A 307 26.35 10.99 24.73
N LEU A 308 25.43 11.85 25.19
CA LEU A 308 25.40 12.36 26.56
C LEU A 308 25.10 11.26 27.57
N PHE A 309 24.20 10.33 27.26
CA PHE A 309 23.93 9.18 28.10
C PHE A 309 25.15 8.27 28.17
N PHE A 310 25.81 8.02 27.04
CA PHE A 310 27.04 7.24 27.00
C PHE A 310 28.18 7.92 27.78
N LEU A 311 28.37 9.24 27.63
CA LEU A 311 29.34 10.02 28.40
C LEU A 311 28.99 10.10 29.88
N ALA A 312 27.72 10.20 30.25
CA ALA A 312 27.28 10.17 31.64
C ALA A 312 27.50 8.80 32.28
N VAL A 313 27.25 7.72 31.55
CA VAL A 313 27.55 6.35 31.99
C VAL A 313 29.06 6.15 32.12
N VAL A 314 29.86 6.61 31.16
CA VAL A 314 31.33 6.55 31.24
C VAL A 314 31.86 7.40 32.40
N ALA A 315 31.32 8.59 32.64
CA ALA A 315 31.68 9.45 33.77
C ALA A 315 31.29 8.79 35.11
N LEU A 316 30.10 8.20 35.20
CA LEU A 316 29.63 7.51 36.40
C LEU A 316 30.46 6.24 36.68
N CYS A 317 30.80 5.47 35.64
CA CYS A 317 31.73 4.34 35.76
C CYS A 317 33.14 4.80 36.17
N SER A 318 33.66 5.89 35.61
CA SER A 318 34.96 6.44 35.99
C SER A 318 34.98 6.96 37.44
N GLY A 319 33.89 7.60 37.88
CA GLY A 319 33.70 8.08 39.24
C GLY A 319 33.64 6.93 40.25
N ILE A 320 32.96 5.82 39.91
CA ILE A 320 32.95 4.61 40.74
C ILE A 320 34.35 4.01 40.82
N VAL A 321 35.10 3.93 39.72
CA VAL A 321 36.48 3.40 39.73
C VAL A 321 37.40 4.29 40.57
N ILE A 322 37.30 5.63 40.46
CA ILE A 322 38.06 6.57 41.29
C ILE A 322 37.66 6.46 42.76
N PHE A 323 36.36 6.36 43.06
CA PHE A 323 35.86 6.19 44.43
C PHE A 323 36.33 4.87 45.05
N VAL A 324 36.30 3.76 44.31
CA VAL A 324 36.84 2.47 44.75
C VAL A 324 38.36 2.57 44.98
N ARG A 325 39.09 3.24 44.09
CA ARG A 325 40.56 3.41 44.19
C ARG A 325 40.99 4.29 45.38
N PHE A 326 40.23 5.33 45.72
CA PHE A 326 40.60 6.33 46.73
C PHE A 326 39.87 6.20 48.07
N ALA A 327 38.62 5.72 48.11
CA ALA A 327 37.86 5.59 49.35
C ALA A 327 38.16 4.27 50.11
N LEU A 328 38.43 3.17 49.39
CA LEU A 328 38.75 1.89 50.05
C LEU A 328 40.04 1.93 50.89
N PRO A 329 41.15 2.59 50.47
CA PRO A 329 42.33 2.74 51.32
C PRO A 329 42.05 3.51 52.61
N GLY A 330 41.20 4.55 52.55
CA GLY A 330 40.82 5.36 53.71
C GLY A 330 39.96 4.60 54.73
N ILE A 331 39.03 3.78 54.26
CA ILE A 331 38.19 2.94 55.15
C ILE A 331 39.02 1.83 55.80
N ALA A 332 39.99 1.26 55.09
CA ALA A 332 40.93 0.29 55.66
C ALA A 332 41.86 0.93 56.72
N ALA A 333 42.33 2.16 56.48
CA ALA A 333 43.11 2.92 57.46
C ALA A 333 42.29 3.30 58.71
N TYR A 334 41.03 3.69 58.55
CA TYR A 334 40.12 4.00 59.66
C TYR A 334 39.83 2.76 60.52
N LYS A 335 39.60 1.58 59.91
CA LYS A 335 39.44 0.32 60.65
C LYS A 335 40.71 -0.06 61.42
N ARG A 336 41.91 0.21 60.90
CA ARG A 336 43.17 -0.03 61.61
C ARG A 336 43.33 0.90 62.81
N MET A 337 43.06 2.20 62.66
CA MET A 337 43.12 3.13 63.80
C MET A 337 42.13 2.77 64.91
N LYS A 338 40.89 2.40 64.56
CA LYS A 338 39.88 1.99 65.55
C LYS A 338 40.22 0.66 66.22
N ALA A 339 40.90 -0.25 65.52
CA ALA A 339 41.42 -1.49 66.10
C ALA A 339 42.57 -1.20 67.09
N GLU A 340 43.47 -0.26 66.78
CA GLU A 340 44.54 0.15 67.68
C GLU A 340 44.03 0.87 68.93
N GLU A 341 42.97 1.68 68.80
CA GLU A 341 42.32 2.35 69.93
C GLU A 341 41.68 1.34 70.89
N ASN A 342 40.95 0.35 70.36
CA ASN A 342 40.40 -0.75 71.16
C ASN A 342 41.49 -1.59 71.86
N ILE A 343 42.66 -1.78 71.25
CA ILE A 343 43.80 -2.48 71.87
C ILE A 343 44.41 -1.63 72.99
N LYS A 344 44.55 -0.32 72.80
CA LYS A 344 45.03 0.61 73.85
C LYS A 344 44.07 0.66 75.03
N GLU A 345 42.77 0.68 74.78
CA GLU A 345 41.73 0.69 75.81
C GLU A 345 41.72 -0.63 76.62
N LYS A 346 41.87 -1.78 75.94
CA LYS A 346 42.07 -3.08 76.61
C LYS A 346 43.35 -3.13 77.45
N LYS A 347 44.47 -2.56 76.99
CA LYS A 347 45.71 -2.48 77.78
C LYS A 347 45.55 -1.56 79.00
N ARG A 348 44.80 -0.46 78.88
CA ARG A 348 44.52 0.45 80.00
C ARG A 348 43.66 -0.25 81.07
N ASN A 349 42.61 -0.96 80.66
CA ASN A 349 41.73 -1.70 81.58
C ASN A 349 42.40 -2.95 82.16
N GLY A 350 43.26 -3.63 81.38
CA GLY A 350 44.10 -4.74 81.86
C GLY A 350 45.17 -4.30 82.86
N SER A 351 45.75 -3.10 82.71
CA SER A 351 46.71 -2.54 83.66
C SER A 351 46.06 -2.10 84.99
N VAL A 352 44.78 -1.70 84.97
CA VAL A 352 44.03 -1.38 86.20
C VAL A 352 43.65 -2.67 86.95
N SER A 353 43.30 -3.74 86.22
CA SER A 353 43.04 -5.06 86.81
C SER A 353 44.32 -5.72 87.37
N GLY A 354 45.46 -5.58 86.68
CA GLY A 354 46.75 -6.10 87.17
C GLY A 354 47.30 -5.37 88.40
N LYS A 355 47.06 -4.06 88.55
CA LYS A 355 47.41 -3.32 89.78
C LYS A 355 46.46 -3.61 90.94
N ALA A 356 45.19 -3.93 90.67
CA ALA A 356 44.26 -4.41 91.69
C ALA A 356 44.60 -5.83 92.19
N ALA A 357 45.07 -6.72 91.30
CA ALA A 357 45.50 -8.08 91.65
C ALA A 357 46.89 -8.14 92.34
N LEU A 358 47.78 -7.17 92.10
CA LEU A 358 49.06 -7.10 92.81
C LEU A 358 48.91 -6.57 94.25
N ASN A 359 47.92 -5.71 94.52
CA ASN A 359 47.63 -5.21 95.87
C ASN A 359 46.87 -6.20 96.76
N SER A 360 46.31 -7.29 96.21
CA SER A 360 45.68 -8.36 96.99
C SER A 360 46.64 -9.50 97.39
N HIS A 361 47.88 -9.50 96.90
CA HIS A 361 48.90 -10.50 97.23
C HIS A 361 50.05 -9.98 98.13
N LEU A 362 49.99 -8.72 98.58
CA LEU A 362 50.95 -8.10 99.49
C LEU A 362 50.38 -7.73 100.86
N ASN A 363 49.17 -8.21 101.18
CA ASN A 363 48.61 -8.23 102.53
C ASN A 363 48.41 -9.68 102.96
N LEU A 364 49.49 -10.30 103.43
CA LEU A 364 49.47 -11.45 104.32
C LEU A 364 50.03 -10.98 105.66
N PRO A 365 49.30 -11.14 106.78
CA PRO A 365 49.91 -11.18 108.10
C PRO A 365 50.75 -12.45 108.30
#